data_AF-A0A949B175-F1
#
_entry.id   AF-A0A949B175-F1
#
_cell.length_a   1.000
_cell.length_b   1.000
_cell.length_c   1.000
_cell.angle_alpha   90.00
_cell.angle_beta   90.00
_cell.angle_gamma   90.00
#
_symmetry.space_group_name_H-M   'P 1'
#
loop_
_entity.id
_entity.type
_entity.pdbx_description
1 polymer ?
#
loop_
_entity_poly.entity_id
_entity_poly.type
_entity_poly.pdbx_seq_one_letter_code
_entity_poly.pdbx_strand_id
1 'polypeptide(L)'
;FKYLQEGNAVRSDELLALSTIPPDQKTLVTKTFEMLGPDLLKPVYDAFHGEVNYDELKILRLYYLCKYNLAMGIDVADSKGKYFYKQIICLANSRKYSGCCIAGKEATEGQTGEWIRPVGQMETGELSPKDISFRDGGMPELLDIISVPLTRHSPHSYQSENYIIDDRQWVKKGKLSISDLPGLCDDIQSLWINGHHSHNGLNDRIPLNIAEETVLSSLVLVKPRNLRITVDEGPNLLKKIRAKFNLNGVKYWLSVTDPLIEKKYFNKDIGEYTITEENVYLTVSIGEPYEGYCYKLVAAIIV
;
A
#
# COMPACT_ATOMS: atom_id res chain seq x y z
N PHE A 1 22.52 12.20 -4.51
CA PHE A 1 22.18 11.03 -3.68
C PHE A 1 20.81 10.45 -4.04
N LYS A 2 19.86 11.26 -4.52
CA LYS A 2 18.62 10.78 -5.15
C LYS A 2 18.85 9.65 -6.18
N TYR A 3 19.85 9.80 -7.05
CA TYR A 3 20.29 8.75 -7.99
C TYR A 3 20.67 7.40 -7.33
N LEU A 4 21.37 7.41 -6.19
CA LEU A 4 21.71 6.19 -5.43
C LEU A 4 20.51 5.68 -4.61
N GLN A 5 19.67 6.57 -4.09
CA GLN A 5 18.40 6.21 -3.43
C GLN A 5 17.36 5.62 -4.41
N GLU A 6 17.48 5.96 -5.68
CA GLU A 6 16.75 5.38 -6.81
C GLU A 6 17.36 4.04 -7.27
N GLY A 7 18.39 3.54 -6.57
CA GLY A 7 18.99 2.22 -6.81
C GLY A 7 19.96 2.16 -8.00
N ASN A 8 20.34 3.31 -8.57
CA ASN A 8 21.28 3.33 -9.69
C ASN A 8 22.71 3.04 -9.20
N ALA A 9 23.49 2.31 -10.00
CA ALA A 9 24.86 1.94 -9.65
C ALA A 9 25.85 3.09 -9.92
N VAL A 10 26.71 3.38 -8.94
CA VAL A 10 27.92 4.20 -9.14
C VAL A 10 29.12 3.41 -8.63
N ARG A 11 30.18 3.30 -9.43
CA ARG A 11 31.41 2.60 -9.06
C ARG A 11 32.03 3.26 -7.83
N SER A 12 32.08 2.53 -6.72
CA SER A 12 32.57 3.04 -5.42
C SER A 12 34.04 3.46 -5.46
N ASP A 13 34.88 2.77 -6.24
CA ASP A 13 36.30 3.10 -6.36
C ASP A 13 36.54 4.44 -7.08
N GLU A 14 35.70 4.77 -8.06
CA GLU A 14 35.75 6.06 -8.78
C GLU A 14 35.26 7.22 -7.88
N LEU A 15 34.26 6.98 -7.02
CA LEU A 15 33.79 7.97 -6.05
C LEU A 15 34.84 8.32 -5.00
N LEU A 16 35.58 7.33 -4.51
CA LEU A 16 36.62 7.58 -3.51
C LEU A 16 37.77 8.41 -4.09
N ALA A 17 38.04 8.30 -5.39
CA ALA A 17 39.04 9.08 -6.12
C ALA A 17 38.64 10.55 -6.33
N LEU A 18 37.33 10.89 -6.28
CA LEU A 18 36.84 12.27 -6.37
C LEU A 18 37.04 13.08 -5.09
N SER A 19 37.23 12.40 -3.95
CA SER A 19 37.49 13.05 -2.66
C SER A 19 38.97 13.41 -2.53
N THR A 20 39.25 14.64 -2.11
CA THR A 20 40.62 15.17 -2.01
C THR A 20 41.24 15.05 -0.61
N ILE A 21 40.46 14.66 0.40
CA ILE A 21 40.95 14.55 1.78
C ILE A 21 41.83 13.30 2.01
N PRO A 22 42.69 13.25 3.05
CA PRO A 22 43.56 12.10 3.33
C PRO A 22 42.80 10.79 3.60
N PRO A 23 43.35 9.60 3.27
CA PRO A 23 42.70 8.30 3.48
C PRO A 23 42.21 8.04 4.92
N ASP A 24 42.97 8.50 5.91
CA ASP A 24 42.62 8.34 7.32
C ASP A 24 41.35 9.14 7.68
N GLN A 25 41.24 10.37 7.14
CA GLN A 25 40.03 11.18 7.26
C GLN A 25 38.85 10.58 6.50
N LYS A 26 39.04 10.04 5.28
CA LYS A 26 37.97 9.35 4.53
C LYS A 26 37.39 8.18 5.35
N THR A 27 38.26 7.41 6.00
CA THR A 27 37.89 6.28 6.85
C THR A 27 37.12 6.74 8.09
N LEU A 28 37.58 7.82 8.74
CA LEU A 28 36.89 8.38 9.91
C LEU A 28 35.50 8.89 9.54
N VAL A 29 35.36 9.63 8.43
CA VAL A 29 34.06 10.14 7.93
C VAL A 29 33.10 8.99 7.64
N THR A 30 33.59 7.90 7.03
CA THR A 30 32.79 6.71 6.73
C THR A 30 32.25 6.06 8.01
N LYS A 31 33.07 5.93 9.06
CA LYS A 31 32.64 5.43 10.38
C LYS A 31 31.63 6.37 11.05
N THR A 32 31.80 7.68 10.90
CA THR A 32 30.85 8.66 11.44
C THR A 32 29.48 8.55 10.76
N PHE A 33 29.42 8.27 9.45
CA PHE A 33 28.16 7.97 8.77
C PHE A 33 27.50 6.68 9.26
N GLU A 34 28.28 5.67 9.63
CA GLU A 34 27.78 4.44 10.25
C GLU A 34 27.13 4.71 11.62
N MET A 35 27.72 5.60 12.42
CA MET A 35 27.23 5.94 13.75
C MET A 35 26.04 6.91 13.76
N LEU A 36 26.07 7.95 12.91
CA LEU A 36 25.10 9.06 12.95
C LEU A 36 24.02 8.97 11.87
N GLY A 37 24.16 8.04 10.93
CA GLY A 37 23.26 7.88 9.78
C GLY A 37 23.62 8.81 8.60
N PRO A 38 23.30 8.41 7.35
CA PRO A 38 23.65 9.17 6.14
C PRO A 38 22.61 10.22 5.71
N ASP A 39 21.45 10.29 6.37
CA ASP A 39 20.32 11.10 5.88
C ASP A 39 20.62 12.60 5.89
N LEU A 40 21.29 13.08 6.94
CA LEU A 40 21.67 14.48 7.11
C LEU A 40 23.19 14.64 7.12
N LEU A 41 23.70 15.63 6.39
CA LEU A 41 25.14 15.94 6.37
C LEU A 41 25.59 16.76 7.58
N LYS A 42 24.67 17.55 8.16
CA LYS A 42 24.98 18.49 9.26
C LYS A 42 25.55 17.78 10.51
N PRO A 43 24.99 16.66 11.01
CA PRO A 43 25.54 15.97 12.17
C PRO A 43 26.97 15.47 11.94
N VAL A 44 27.29 15.00 10.73
CA VAL A 44 28.64 14.57 10.37
C VAL A 44 29.56 15.78 10.20
N TYR A 45 29.10 16.87 9.61
CA TYR A 45 29.86 18.12 9.51
C TYR A 45 30.26 18.67 10.90
N ASP A 46 29.30 18.68 11.84
CA ASP A 46 29.51 19.17 13.20
C ASP A 46 30.50 18.27 13.97
N ALA A 47 30.49 16.95 13.73
CA ALA A 47 31.42 15.99 14.33
C ALA A 47 32.89 16.17 13.90
N PHE A 48 33.12 16.84 12.78
CA PHE A 48 34.47 17.20 12.29
C PHE A 48 34.80 18.68 12.51
N HIS A 49 34.02 19.39 13.32
CA HIS A 49 34.21 20.82 13.60
C HIS A 49 34.35 21.70 12.33
N GLY A 50 33.75 21.28 11.22
CA GLY A 50 33.83 21.96 9.94
C GLY A 50 35.13 21.75 9.14
N GLU A 51 36.07 20.90 9.61
CA GLU A 51 37.32 20.58 8.89
C GLU A 51 37.06 19.81 7.58
N VAL A 52 35.96 19.06 7.50
CA VAL A 52 35.52 18.39 6.26
C VAL A 52 34.34 19.16 5.69
N ASN A 53 34.52 19.76 4.51
CA ASN A 53 33.49 20.57 3.87
C ASN A 53 32.33 19.71 3.31
N TYR A 54 31.20 20.35 3.01
CA TYR A 54 30.00 19.67 2.54
C TYR A 54 30.15 18.93 1.21
N ASP A 55 31.06 19.35 0.33
CA ASP A 55 31.25 18.69 -0.96
C ASP A 55 32.01 17.37 -0.79
N GLU A 56 33.03 17.35 0.07
CA GLU A 56 33.71 16.12 0.50
C GLU A 56 32.74 15.17 1.23
N LEU A 57 31.90 15.69 2.13
CA LEU A 57 30.88 14.89 2.81
C LEU A 57 29.84 14.32 1.85
N LYS A 58 29.46 15.04 0.79
CA LYS A 58 28.55 14.50 -0.25
C LYS A 58 29.21 13.32 -0.97
N ILE A 59 30.46 13.46 -1.40
CA ILE A 59 31.20 12.40 -2.11
C ILE A 59 31.34 11.16 -1.22
N LEU A 60 31.79 11.36 0.02
CA LEU A 60 32.01 10.27 0.97
C LEU A 60 30.71 9.63 1.45
N ARG A 61 29.61 10.37 1.52
CA ARG A 61 28.28 9.79 1.74
C ARG A 61 27.87 8.87 0.58
N LEU A 62 28.08 9.29 -0.67
CA LEU A 62 27.76 8.45 -1.84
C LEU A 62 28.61 7.16 -1.81
N TYR A 63 29.90 7.29 -1.49
CA TYR A 63 30.80 6.15 -1.31
C TYR A 63 30.33 5.20 -0.20
N TYR A 64 30.01 5.74 0.98
CA TYR A 64 29.51 4.98 2.13
C TYR A 64 28.24 4.22 1.75
N LEU A 65 27.27 4.88 1.11
CA LEU A 65 26.02 4.26 0.68
C LEU A 65 26.26 3.14 -0.34
N CYS A 66 27.18 3.32 -1.30
CA CYS A 66 27.56 2.25 -2.22
C CYS A 66 28.13 1.03 -1.48
N LYS A 67 29.05 1.25 -0.54
CA LYS A 67 29.68 0.17 0.24
C LYS A 67 28.72 -0.52 1.21
N TYR A 68 27.89 0.25 1.89
CA TYR A 68 26.84 -0.26 2.77
C TYR A 68 25.89 -1.17 2.00
N ASN A 69 25.50 -0.76 0.79
CA ASN A 69 24.68 -1.57 -0.10
C ASN A 69 25.40 -2.87 -0.53
N LEU A 70 26.68 -2.80 -0.94
CA LEU A 70 27.48 -3.98 -1.30
C LEU A 70 27.63 -4.98 -0.14
N ALA A 71 27.90 -4.51 1.09
CA ALA A 71 28.08 -5.36 2.27
C ALA A 71 26.81 -6.11 2.70
N MET A 72 25.63 -5.60 2.30
CA MET A 72 24.33 -6.25 2.51
C MET A 72 23.96 -7.26 1.40
N GLY A 73 24.91 -7.66 0.52
CA GLY A 73 24.64 -8.62 -0.57
C GLY A 73 23.80 -8.01 -1.70
N ILE A 74 23.97 -6.71 -1.97
CA ILE A 74 23.37 -6.03 -3.12
C ILE A 74 24.33 -6.16 -4.31
N ASP A 75 24.21 -7.26 -5.05
CA ASP A 75 24.98 -7.53 -6.26
C ASP A 75 24.57 -6.58 -7.41
N VAL A 76 25.56 -5.99 -8.06
CA VAL A 76 25.42 -4.87 -9.00
C VAL A 76 25.75 -5.35 -10.41
N ALA A 77 24.89 -6.19 -10.98
CA ALA A 77 25.00 -6.64 -12.36
C ALA A 77 23.65 -7.03 -12.95
N ASP A 78 22.67 -6.13 -12.90
CA ASP A 78 21.65 -5.99 -13.95
C ASP A 78 20.99 -4.61 -13.79
N SER A 79 21.00 -3.79 -14.84
CA SER A 79 20.44 -2.42 -14.81
C SER A 79 18.92 -2.42 -14.95
N LYS A 80 18.25 -3.14 -14.05
CA LYS A 80 16.82 -3.02 -13.71
C LYS A 80 16.73 -3.20 -12.20
N GLY A 81 16.17 -2.22 -11.48
CA GLY A 81 16.12 -2.19 -10.01
C GLY A 81 15.77 -3.54 -9.39
N LYS A 82 16.37 -3.86 -8.23
CA LYS A 82 16.02 -5.07 -7.47
C LYS A 82 14.50 -5.12 -7.30
N TYR A 83 13.90 -6.14 -7.87
CA TYR A 83 12.49 -6.45 -7.73
C TYR A 83 12.37 -7.84 -7.10
N PHE A 84 11.27 -8.06 -6.41
CA PHE A 84 10.90 -9.34 -5.85
C PHE A 84 9.43 -9.60 -6.15
N TYR A 85 9.02 -10.86 -6.08
CA TYR A 85 7.62 -11.22 -6.22
C TYR A 85 7.00 -11.47 -4.86
N LYS A 86 5.80 -10.95 -4.64
CA LYS A 86 4.89 -11.47 -3.62
C LYS A 86 3.69 -12.12 -4.30
N GLN A 87 3.32 -13.29 -3.82
CA GLN A 87 2.05 -13.91 -4.19
C GLN A 87 1.00 -13.39 -3.24
N ILE A 88 -0.08 -12.83 -3.77
CA ILE A 88 -1.18 -12.32 -2.95
C ILE A 88 -2.50 -12.95 -3.40
N ILE A 89 -3.37 -13.22 -2.45
CA ILE A 89 -4.77 -13.53 -2.71
C ILE A 89 -5.47 -12.20 -2.89
N CYS A 90 -5.96 -11.90 -4.10
CA CYS A 90 -6.66 -10.66 -4.41
C CYS A 90 -7.97 -10.58 -3.62
N LEU A 91 -8.04 -9.71 -2.62
CA LEU A 91 -9.21 -9.50 -1.76
C LEU A 91 -9.88 -8.15 -1.99
N ALA A 92 -9.25 -7.25 -2.75
CA ALA A 92 -9.85 -6.03 -3.24
C ALA A 92 -9.39 -5.71 -4.65
N ASN A 93 -10.35 -5.36 -5.50
CA ASN A 93 -10.12 -4.67 -6.77
C ASN A 93 -11.15 -3.55 -6.84
N SER A 94 -10.79 -2.39 -6.32
CA SER A 94 -11.71 -1.26 -6.14
C SER A 94 -11.33 -0.06 -6.99
N ARG A 95 -12.29 0.76 -7.40
CA ARG A 95 -12.04 2.02 -8.09
C ARG A 95 -11.27 3.01 -7.21
N LYS A 96 -10.23 3.65 -7.77
CA LYS A 96 -9.50 4.77 -7.15
C LYS A 96 -9.21 5.81 -8.23
N TYR A 97 -9.88 6.97 -8.15
CA TYR A 97 -9.83 8.01 -9.18
C TYR A 97 -10.10 7.45 -10.59
N SER A 98 -9.16 7.62 -11.53
CA SER A 98 -9.18 7.09 -12.90
C SER A 98 -8.57 5.69 -13.04
N GLY A 99 -7.99 5.15 -11.96
CA GLY A 99 -7.41 3.81 -11.89
C GLY A 99 -8.12 2.92 -10.88
N CYS A 100 -7.37 1.97 -10.33
CA CYS A 100 -7.85 1.03 -9.32
C CYS A 100 -6.86 0.88 -8.16
N CYS A 101 -7.34 0.29 -7.08
CA CYS A 101 -6.55 -0.23 -5.98
C CYS A 101 -6.73 -1.75 -5.96
N ILE A 102 -5.63 -2.48 -6.06
CA ILE A 102 -5.59 -3.91 -5.77
C ILE A 102 -5.03 -4.08 -4.37
N ALA A 103 -5.61 -4.98 -3.58
CA ALA A 103 -5.01 -5.39 -2.31
C ALA A 103 -5.35 -6.83 -1.98
N GLY A 104 -4.50 -7.46 -1.18
CA GLY A 104 -4.64 -8.87 -0.84
C GLY A 104 -3.78 -9.27 0.33
N LYS A 105 -4.02 -10.47 0.85
CA LYS A 105 -3.13 -11.09 1.84
C LYS A 105 -2.09 -11.93 1.13
N GLU A 106 -0.86 -11.92 1.64
CA GLU A 106 0.22 -12.75 1.10
C GLU A 106 -0.15 -14.23 1.18
N ALA A 107 0.00 -14.93 0.05
CA ALA A 107 -0.25 -16.35 -0.07
C ALA A 107 0.97 -17.12 0.45
N THR A 108 0.95 -17.49 1.72
CA THR A 108 1.99 -18.33 2.35
C THR A 108 1.51 -19.78 2.50
N GLU A 109 2.44 -20.74 2.45
CA GLU A 109 2.10 -22.16 2.60
C GLU A 109 1.48 -22.42 3.99
N GLY A 110 0.16 -22.66 4.03
CA GLY A 110 -0.55 -23.08 5.24
C GLY A 110 -0.81 -21.97 6.29
N GLN A 111 -0.52 -20.70 5.98
CA GLN A 111 -0.79 -19.56 6.87
C GLN A 111 -1.38 -18.37 6.11
N THR A 112 -2.13 -17.55 6.85
CA THR A 112 -2.64 -16.26 6.40
C THR A 112 -1.50 -15.24 6.48
N GLY A 113 -0.98 -14.80 5.34
CA GLY A 113 0.08 -13.80 5.31
C GLY A 113 -0.42 -12.37 5.55
N GLU A 114 0.54 -11.45 5.67
CA GLU A 114 0.29 -10.03 5.89
C GLU A 114 -0.47 -9.38 4.72
N TRP A 115 -1.13 -8.26 4.99
CA TRP A 115 -1.73 -7.43 3.94
C TRP A 115 -0.66 -6.80 3.05
N ILE A 116 -0.89 -6.87 1.74
CA ILE A 116 -0.08 -6.26 0.70
C ILE A 116 -1.00 -5.44 -0.21
N ARG A 117 -0.68 -4.15 -0.35
CA ARG A 117 -1.30 -3.24 -1.31
C ARG A 117 -0.25 -2.79 -2.33
N PRO A 118 -0.24 -3.37 -3.53
CA PRO A 118 0.56 -2.83 -4.63
C PRO A 118 0.08 -1.42 -4.97
N VAL A 119 1.01 -0.48 -5.10
CA VAL A 119 0.73 0.92 -5.46
C VAL A 119 1.59 1.36 -6.63
N GLY A 120 1.02 2.18 -7.51
CA GLY A 120 1.71 2.80 -8.62
C GLY A 120 2.73 3.86 -8.15
N GLN A 121 3.45 4.43 -9.11
CA GLN A 121 4.39 5.52 -8.84
C GLN A 121 3.76 6.92 -8.94
N MET A 122 2.48 7.02 -9.27
CA MET A 122 1.73 8.28 -9.27
C MET A 122 1.55 8.78 -7.83
N GLU A 123 1.31 10.08 -7.66
CA GLU A 123 1.17 10.73 -6.35
C GLU A 123 0.12 10.05 -5.46
N THR A 124 -1.03 9.68 -6.05
CA THR A 124 -2.14 8.99 -5.40
C THR A 124 -2.00 7.47 -5.46
N GLY A 125 -0.91 6.91 -5.99
CA GLY A 125 -0.59 5.47 -5.92
C GLY A 125 -1.59 4.51 -6.58
N GLU A 126 -2.59 4.99 -7.34
CA GLU A 126 -3.51 4.15 -8.10
C GLU A 126 -2.77 3.36 -9.19
N LEU A 127 -3.34 2.20 -9.52
CA LEU A 127 -2.86 1.33 -10.58
C LEU A 127 -3.71 1.54 -11.83
N SER A 128 -3.05 1.73 -12.97
CA SER A 128 -3.69 1.79 -14.28
C SER A 128 -4.00 0.39 -14.82
N PRO A 129 -4.90 0.24 -15.81
CA PRO A 129 -5.13 -1.04 -16.48
C PRO A 129 -3.84 -1.67 -17.05
N LYS A 130 -2.89 -0.83 -17.48
CA LYS A 130 -1.59 -1.30 -17.99
C LYS A 130 -0.78 -1.98 -16.88
N ASP A 131 -0.81 -1.43 -15.67
CA ASP A 131 -0.01 -1.92 -14.54
C ASP A 131 -0.46 -3.31 -14.06
N ILE A 132 -1.76 -3.61 -14.16
CA ILE A 132 -2.35 -4.84 -13.62
C ILE A 132 -2.62 -5.93 -14.66
N SER A 133 -2.50 -5.62 -15.96
CA SER A 133 -2.84 -6.55 -17.04
C SER A 133 -1.91 -7.77 -17.10
N PHE A 134 -2.50 -8.95 -17.23
CA PHE A 134 -1.79 -10.22 -17.49
C PHE A 134 -1.35 -10.31 -18.95
N ARG A 135 -0.51 -11.31 -19.26
CA ARG A 135 0.06 -11.51 -20.61
C ARG A 135 -0.99 -11.72 -21.69
N ASP A 136 -2.07 -12.40 -21.31
CA ASP A 136 -3.21 -12.73 -22.17
C ASP A 136 -4.26 -11.60 -22.22
N GLY A 137 -4.00 -10.45 -21.57
CA GLY A 137 -4.93 -9.33 -21.46
C GLY A 137 -5.97 -9.50 -20.35
N GLY A 138 -5.92 -10.58 -19.57
CA GLY A 138 -6.74 -10.75 -18.38
C GLY A 138 -6.42 -9.71 -17.31
N MET A 139 -7.35 -9.51 -16.38
CA MET A 139 -7.20 -8.60 -15.23
C MET A 139 -7.37 -9.39 -13.93
N PRO A 140 -6.79 -8.94 -12.80
CA PRO A 140 -6.99 -9.57 -11.51
C PRO A 140 -8.48 -9.55 -11.10
N GLU A 141 -9.01 -10.73 -10.80
CA GLU A 141 -10.33 -10.89 -10.18
C GLU A 141 -10.20 -11.12 -8.67
N LEU A 142 -11.29 -10.91 -7.92
CA LEU A 142 -11.35 -11.31 -6.53
C LEU A 142 -11.11 -12.83 -6.41
N LEU A 143 -10.37 -13.20 -5.35
CA LEU A 143 -9.88 -14.54 -5.03
C LEU A 143 -8.79 -15.09 -5.95
N ASP A 144 -8.37 -14.37 -6.99
CA ASP A 144 -7.21 -14.78 -7.77
C ASP A 144 -5.94 -14.75 -6.90
N ILE A 145 -5.15 -15.82 -6.99
CA ILE A 145 -3.78 -15.84 -6.45
C ILE A 145 -2.89 -15.27 -7.53
N ILE A 146 -2.32 -14.10 -7.30
CA ILE A 146 -1.54 -13.34 -8.27
C ILE A 146 -0.13 -13.10 -7.77
N SER A 147 0.85 -13.30 -8.65
CA SER A 147 2.26 -12.99 -8.40
C SER A 147 2.52 -11.56 -8.89
N VAL A 148 2.79 -10.67 -7.95
CA VAL A 148 2.99 -9.23 -8.19
C VAL A 148 4.48 -8.90 -8.09
N PRO A 149 5.10 -8.33 -9.14
CA PRO A 149 6.46 -7.81 -9.07
C PRO A 149 6.48 -6.47 -8.34
N LEU A 150 7.31 -6.38 -7.30
CA LEU A 150 7.42 -5.25 -6.39
C LEU A 150 8.88 -4.82 -6.29
N THR A 151 9.13 -3.54 -6.08
CA THR A 151 10.48 -3.00 -5.92
C THR A 151 10.86 -2.84 -4.45
N ARG A 152 9.98 -2.22 -3.65
CA ARG A 152 10.23 -1.95 -2.23
C ARG A 152 8.93 -1.75 -1.45
N HIS A 153 9.03 -1.96 -0.14
CA HIS A 153 8.03 -1.52 0.82
C HIS A 153 7.97 0.02 0.85
N SER A 154 6.77 0.58 0.99
CA SER A 154 6.52 2.02 0.94
C SER A 154 5.38 2.45 1.86
N PRO A 155 5.50 2.18 3.18
CA PRO A 155 4.43 2.46 4.12
C PRO A 155 4.17 3.97 4.21
N HIS A 156 2.90 4.34 4.40
CA HIS A 156 2.46 5.69 4.78
C HIS A 156 1.67 5.60 6.09
N SER A 157 1.43 6.74 6.76
CA SER A 157 0.96 6.82 8.16
C SER A 157 -0.05 5.74 8.57
N TYR A 158 -1.13 5.56 7.79
CA TYR A 158 -2.18 4.56 8.02
C TYR A 158 -2.20 3.40 7.00
N GLN A 159 -1.31 3.41 6.00
CA GLN A 159 -1.22 2.40 4.93
C GLN A 159 0.13 1.69 4.99
N SER A 160 0.36 0.94 6.06
CA SER A 160 1.62 0.22 6.27
C SER A 160 1.81 -0.93 5.27
N GLU A 161 0.73 -1.42 4.67
CA GLU A 161 0.72 -2.51 3.68
C GLU A 161 1.19 -2.11 2.27
N ASN A 162 1.57 -0.86 2.02
CA ASN A 162 1.87 -0.38 0.66
C ASN A 162 3.23 -0.88 0.14
N TYR A 163 3.25 -1.38 -1.10
CA TYR A 163 4.47 -1.77 -1.84
C TYR A 163 4.47 -1.16 -3.24
N ILE A 164 5.60 -0.57 -3.65
CA ILE A 164 5.72 -0.01 -5.00
C ILE A 164 5.83 -1.13 -6.02
N ILE A 165 4.98 -1.11 -7.04
CA ILE A 165 5.07 -2.06 -8.15
C ILE A 165 6.33 -1.84 -9.00
N ASP A 166 6.78 -2.92 -9.59
CA ASP A 166 7.73 -2.91 -10.70
C ASP A 166 6.99 -2.94 -12.05
N ASP A 167 7.66 -2.61 -13.15
CA ASP A 167 7.06 -2.53 -14.49
C ASP A 167 6.79 -3.89 -15.15
N ARG A 168 7.22 -4.98 -14.52
CA ARG A 168 6.99 -6.35 -14.99
C ARG A 168 5.52 -6.75 -14.89
N GLN A 169 5.18 -7.71 -15.73
CA GLN A 169 3.82 -8.22 -15.85
C GLN A 169 3.43 -9.12 -14.66
N TRP A 170 2.19 -8.97 -14.21
CA TRP A 170 1.59 -9.80 -13.17
C TRP A 170 1.24 -11.18 -13.73
N VAL A 171 1.23 -12.19 -12.86
CA VAL A 171 0.93 -13.58 -13.26
C VAL A 171 -0.12 -14.18 -12.35
N LYS A 172 -1.26 -14.61 -12.90
CA LYS A 172 -2.23 -15.44 -12.20
C LYS A 172 -1.65 -16.84 -11.96
N LYS A 173 -1.61 -17.25 -10.70
CA LYS A 173 -1.09 -18.54 -10.23
C LYS A 173 -2.19 -19.54 -9.87
N GLY A 174 -3.38 -19.04 -9.55
CA GLY A 174 -4.52 -19.86 -9.20
C GLY A 174 -5.71 -19.01 -8.75
N LYS A 175 -6.66 -19.65 -8.08
CA LYS A 175 -7.83 -19.01 -7.49
C LYS A 175 -8.16 -19.71 -6.18
N LEU A 176 -8.34 -18.92 -5.12
CA LEU A 176 -8.76 -19.41 -3.82
C LEU A 176 -10.25 -19.77 -3.84
N SER A 177 -10.63 -20.80 -3.10
CA SER A 177 -12.04 -21.10 -2.90
C SER A 177 -12.66 -20.16 -1.87
N ILE A 178 -13.93 -19.79 -2.08
CA ILE A 178 -14.67 -18.99 -1.09
C ILE A 178 -14.78 -19.70 0.27
N SER A 179 -14.71 -21.05 0.28
CA SER A 179 -14.70 -21.86 1.50
C SER A 179 -13.50 -21.59 2.41
N ASP A 180 -12.43 -20.99 1.87
CA ASP A 180 -11.18 -20.73 2.59
C ASP A 180 -11.16 -19.33 3.25
N LEU A 181 -12.07 -18.44 2.85
CA LEU A 181 -12.16 -17.07 3.40
C LEU A 181 -12.39 -16.98 4.92
N PRO A 182 -13.10 -17.91 5.61
CA PRO A 182 -13.15 -17.90 7.06
C PRO A 182 -11.76 -17.84 7.71
N GLY A 183 -10.79 -18.56 7.16
CA GLY A 183 -9.41 -18.60 7.68
C GLY A 183 -8.61 -17.33 7.39
N LEU A 184 -9.10 -16.47 6.50
CA LEU A 184 -8.46 -15.20 6.13
C LEU A 184 -9.06 -13.99 6.86
N CYS A 185 -10.19 -14.14 7.55
CA CYS A 185 -10.83 -13.02 8.25
C CYS A 185 -9.94 -12.46 9.36
N ASP A 186 -9.88 -11.14 9.47
CA ASP A 186 -9.17 -10.46 10.54
C ASP A 186 -9.97 -10.52 11.85
N ASP A 187 -9.29 -10.90 12.94
CA ASP A 187 -9.87 -10.90 14.28
C ASP A 187 -9.84 -9.49 14.87
N ILE A 188 -10.90 -8.73 14.61
CA ILE A 188 -11.04 -7.34 15.04
C ILE A 188 -12.36 -7.11 15.78
N GLN A 189 -12.33 -6.25 16.80
CA GLN A 189 -13.53 -5.81 17.52
C GLN A 189 -14.33 -4.79 16.71
N SER A 190 -13.65 -3.83 16.07
CA SER A 190 -14.24 -2.75 15.28
C SER A 190 -13.39 -2.42 14.05
N LEU A 191 -14.00 -1.75 13.07
CA LEU A 191 -13.29 -1.18 11.92
C LEU A 191 -12.54 0.09 12.36
N TRP A 192 -11.44 -0.08 13.08
CA TRP A 192 -10.63 1.00 13.67
C TRP A 192 -11.45 1.88 14.64
N ILE A 193 -11.36 3.21 14.50
CA ILE A 193 -11.99 4.21 15.36
C ILE A 193 -13.43 4.49 14.92
N ASN A 194 -14.37 4.39 15.86
CA ASN A 194 -15.80 4.67 15.65
C ASN A 194 -16.21 6.00 16.31
N GLY A 195 -17.45 6.43 16.07
CA GLY A 195 -18.02 7.65 16.65
C GLY A 195 -18.03 8.86 15.70
N HIS A 196 -17.35 8.77 14.56
CA HIS A 196 -17.34 9.81 13.54
C HIS A 196 -18.04 9.32 12.27
N HIS A 197 -18.94 10.13 11.72
CA HIS A 197 -19.74 9.75 10.55
C HIS A 197 -20.06 10.96 9.66
N SER A 198 -20.16 10.71 8.35
CA SER A 198 -20.66 11.67 7.36
C SER A 198 -22.19 11.76 7.41
N HIS A 199 -22.77 12.73 6.71
CA HIS A 199 -24.23 12.97 6.72
C HIS A 199 -25.06 11.73 6.36
N ASN A 200 -24.59 10.95 5.37
CA ASN A 200 -25.27 9.75 4.87
C ASN A 200 -24.54 8.45 5.25
N GLY A 201 -23.60 8.54 6.19
CA GLY A 201 -22.79 7.43 6.64
C GLY A 201 -22.99 7.13 8.12
N LEU A 202 -22.42 6.02 8.57
CA LEU A 202 -22.41 5.65 9.98
C LEU A 202 -21.10 4.93 10.27
N ASN A 203 -20.32 5.47 11.21
CA ASN A 203 -18.96 5.02 11.52
C ASN A 203 -18.05 4.95 10.28
N ASP A 204 -18.26 5.82 9.29
CA ASP A 204 -17.66 5.76 7.96
C ASP A 204 -16.45 6.66 7.77
N ARG A 205 -16.01 7.38 8.81
CA ARG A 205 -14.83 8.23 8.73
C ARG A 205 -14.07 8.30 10.04
N ILE A 206 -12.82 8.72 9.97
CA ILE A 206 -11.89 8.94 11.10
C ILE A 206 -11.25 10.33 10.88
N PRO A 207 -11.20 11.22 11.88
CA PRO A 207 -10.44 12.47 11.76
C PRO A 207 -8.98 12.20 11.38
N LEU A 208 -8.43 12.99 10.46
CA LEU A 208 -7.10 12.74 9.88
C LEU A 208 -5.99 12.62 10.94
N ASN A 209 -5.96 13.55 11.89
CA ASN A 209 -4.97 13.54 12.97
C ASN A 209 -5.03 12.24 13.81
N ILE A 210 -6.24 11.75 14.09
CA ILE A 210 -6.41 10.48 14.83
C ILE A 210 -5.96 9.30 13.96
N ALA A 211 -6.27 9.32 12.66
CA ALA A 211 -5.87 8.25 11.74
C ALA A 211 -4.34 8.14 11.65
N GLU A 212 -3.64 9.26 11.49
CA GLU A 212 -2.17 9.31 11.39
C GLU A 212 -1.46 8.85 12.67
N GLU A 213 -2.07 9.09 13.84
CA GLU A 213 -1.48 8.72 15.13
C GLU A 213 -1.77 7.26 15.54
N THR A 214 -2.92 6.71 15.15
CA THR A 214 -3.45 5.47 15.78
C THR A 214 -3.69 4.30 14.83
N VAL A 215 -3.81 4.54 13.51
CA VAL A 215 -4.13 3.48 12.56
C VAL A 215 -2.84 2.85 12.04
N LEU A 216 -2.65 1.56 12.33
CA LEU A 216 -1.45 0.81 11.93
C LEU A 216 -1.59 0.08 10.59
N SER A 217 -2.81 -0.25 10.18
CA SER A 217 -3.12 -0.88 8.90
C SER A 217 -4.46 -0.37 8.40
N SER A 218 -4.63 -0.27 7.08
CA SER A 218 -5.84 0.26 6.46
C SER A 218 -6.67 -0.76 5.70
N LEU A 219 -6.46 -2.07 5.93
CA LEU A 219 -7.24 -3.14 5.32
C LEU A 219 -7.68 -4.15 6.36
N VAL A 220 -8.93 -4.58 6.24
CA VAL A 220 -9.46 -5.73 6.98
C VAL A 220 -10.42 -6.53 6.12
N LEU A 221 -10.40 -7.85 6.29
CA LEU A 221 -11.36 -8.79 5.73
C LEU A 221 -12.27 -9.26 6.86
N VAL A 222 -13.58 -9.07 6.71
CA VAL A 222 -14.55 -9.40 7.76
C VAL A 222 -15.77 -10.12 7.20
N LYS A 223 -16.40 -10.95 8.05
CA LYS A 223 -17.72 -11.52 7.79
C LYS A 223 -18.80 -10.66 8.46
N PRO A 224 -19.56 -9.83 7.71
CA PRO A 224 -20.62 -9.00 8.29
C PRO A 224 -21.85 -9.83 8.68
N ARG A 225 -22.77 -9.19 9.39
CA ARG A 225 -24.16 -9.63 9.55
C ARG A 225 -25.12 -8.60 8.95
N ASN A 226 -26.27 -9.06 8.47
CA ASN A 226 -27.36 -8.21 7.97
C ASN A 226 -26.92 -7.22 6.88
N LEU A 227 -26.08 -7.67 5.95
CA LEU A 227 -25.59 -6.85 4.84
C LEU A 227 -26.74 -6.49 3.89
N ARG A 228 -26.87 -5.20 3.61
CA ARG A 228 -27.75 -4.62 2.60
C ARG A 228 -26.98 -3.63 1.75
N ILE A 229 -27.27 -3.61 0.46
CA ILE A 229 -26.79 -2.59 -0.46
C ILE A 229 -27.86 -1.52 -0.59
N THR A 230 -27.51 -0.25 -0.42
CA THR A 230 -28.43 0.86 -0.68
C THR A 230 -27.99 1.63 -1.91
N VAL A 231 -28.98 2.00 -2.71
CA VAL A 231 -28.84 2.94 -3.81
C VAL A 231 -29.52 4.21 -3.37
N ASP A 232 -28.73 5.22 -3.05
CA ASP A 232 -29.20 6.51 -2.56
C ASP A 232 -29.03 7.58 -3.65
N GLU A 233 -29.81 8.66 -3.58
CA GLU A 233 -29.48 9.87 -4.34
C GLU A 233 -28.17 10.47 -3.81
N GLY A 234 -27.27 10.80 -4.72
CA GLY A 234 -26.05 11.53 -4.43
C GLY A 234 -26.03 12.92 -5.07
N PRO A 235 -24.91 13.64 -4.92
CA PRO A 235 -24.75 14.96 -5.50
C PRO A 235 -24.97 14.94 -7.03
N ASN A 236 -25.55 16.01 -7.57
CA ASN A 236 -25.79 16.16 -9.01
C ASN A 236 -26.59 14.99 -9.64
N LEU A 237 -27.53 14.41 -8.89
CA LEU A 237 -28.37 13.26 -9.32
C LEU A 237 -27.58 11.97 -9.61
N LEU A 238 -26.30 11.91 -9.24
CA LEU A 238 -25.51 10.69 -9.35
C LEU A 238 -25.86 9.76 -8.21
N LYS A 239 -26.29 8.54 -8.51
CA LYS A 239 -26.57 7.52 -7.49
C LYS A 239 -25.32 7.16 -6.72
N LYS A 240 -25.47 6.99 -5.40
CA LYS A 240 -24.40 6.56 -4.51
C LYS A 240 -24.75 5.20 -3.91
N ILE A 241 -23.78 4.28 -3.97
CA ILE A 241 -23.96 2.90 -3.53
C ILE A 241 -23.26 2.74 -2.18
N ARG A 242 -23.99 2.20 -1.20
CA ARG A 242 -23.47 1.94 0.15
C ARG A 242 -23.77 0.52 0.59
N ALA A 243 -22.91 0.02 1.47
CA ALA A 243 -23.14 -1.19 2.23
C ALA A 243 -23.55 -0.82 3.66
N LYS A 244 -24.73 -1.26 4.08
CA LYS A 244 -25.20 -1.18 5.46
C LYS A 244 -25.11 -2.56 6.09
N PHE A 245 -24.35 -2.69 7.18
CA PHE A 245 -24.13 -3.97 7.83
C PHE A 245 -23.83 -3.82 9.32
N ASN A 246 -23.83 -4.95 10.02
CA ASN A 246 -23.39 -5.08 11.40
C ASN A 246 -22.09 -5.87 11.47
N LEU A 247 -21.14 -5.44 12.29
CA LEU A 247 -19.95 -6.20 12.66
C LEU A 247 -19.80 -6.12 14.18
N ASN A 248 -19.79 -7.28 14.85
CA ASN A 248 -19.69 -7.39 16.32
C ASN A 248 -20.66 -6.48 17.10
N GLY A 249 -21.91 -6.38 16.62
CA GLY A 249 -22.94 -5.54 17.24
C GLY A 249 -22.87 -4.05 16.88
N VAL A 250 -21.84 -3.60 16.17
CA VAL A 250 -21.68 -2.22 15.69
C VAL A 250 -22.20 -2.10 14.26
N LYS A 251 -22.96 -1.03 14.00
CA LYS A 251 -23.50 -0.69 12.68
C LYS A 251 -22.51 0.15 11.86
N TYR A 252 -22.42 -0.15 10.57
CA TYR A 252 -21.61 0.59 9.60
C TYR A 252 -22.39 0.84 8.32
N TRP A 253 -22.34 2.08 7.82
CA TRP A 253 -22.89 2.47 6.51
C TRP A 253 -21.77 3.08 5.68
N LEU A 254 -21.13 2.24 4.87
CA LEU A 254 -19.90 2.59 4.16
C LEU A 254 -20.17 2.72 2.66
N SER A 255 -19.47 3.62 1.98
CA SER A 255 -19.54 3.71 0.52
C SER A 255 -18.89 2.47 -0.09
N VAL A 256 -19.48 1.93 -1.16
CA VAL A 256 -18.92 0.80 -1.92
C VAL A 256 -18.08 1.34 -3.06
N THR A 257 -16.88 0.81 -3.24
CA THR A 257 -15.95 1.17 -4.34
C THR A 257 -15.56 -0.03 -5.19
N ASP A 258 -16.18 -1.19 -4.97
CA ASP A 258 -16.08 -2.35 -5.84
C ASP A 258 -16.79 -2.06 -7.18
N PRO A 259 -16.09 -2.06 -8.33
CA PRO A 259 -16.65 -1.66 -9.61
C PRO A 259 -17.72 -2.64 -10.13
N LEU A 260 -17.65 -3.93 -9.77
CA LEU A 260 -18.64 -4.92 -10.18
C LEU A 260 -19.94 -4.72 -9.40
N ILE A 261 -19.83 -4.44 -8.10
CA ILE A 261 -20.99 -4.08 -7.28
C ILE A 261 -21.54 -2.72 -7.71
N GLU A 262 -20.69 -1.71 -7.92
CA GLU A 262 -21.12 -0.41 -8.40
C GLU A 262 -21.94 -0.56 -9.70
N LYS A 263 -21.39 -1.25 -10.70
CA LYS A 263 -22.08 -1.52 -11.98
C LYS A 263 -23.39 -2.29 -11.80
N LYS A 264 -23.44 -3.28 -10.90
CA LYS A 264 -24.64 -4.11 -10.65
C LYS A 264 -25.81 -3.29 -10.07
N TYR A 265 -25.52 -2.32 -9.20
CA TYR A 265 -26.55 -1.57 -8.48
C TYR A 265 -26.81 -0.17 -9.03
N PHE A 266 -25.88 0.42 -9.80
CA PHE A 266 -26.02 1.80 -10.31
C PHE A 266 -27.30 2.04 -11.11
N ASN A 267 -27.73 1.05 -11.91
CA ASN A 267 -28.93 1.15 -12.73
C ASN A 267 -30.23 0.77 -12.01
N LYS A 268 -30.16 0.32 -10.75
CA LYS A 268 -31.36 -0.03 -9.96
C LYS A 268 -32.00 1.23 -9.36
N ASP A 269 -33.28 1.13 -9.02
CA ASP A 269 -34.01 2.22 -8.37
C ASP A 269 -33.42 2.59 -7.01
N ILE A 270 -33.78 3.77 -6.50
CA ILE A 270 -33.43 4.17 -5.14
C ILE A 270 -34.10 3.19 -4.17
N GLY A 271 -33.34 2.65 -3.24
CA GLY A 271 -33.85 1.67 -2.29
C GLY A 271 -32.78 0.81 -1.63
N GLU A 272 -33.24 -0.17 -0.87
CA GLU A 272 -32.39 -1.14 -0.18
C GLU A 272 -32.54 -2.54 -0.81
N TYR A 273 -31.41 -3.21 -1.00
CA TYR A 273 -31.30 -4.53 -1.60
C TYR A 273 -30.58 -5.47 -0.64
N THR A 274 -31.29 -6.47 -0.13
CA THR A 274 -30.72 -7.48 0.76
C THR A 274 -29.83 -8.43 -0.01
N ILE A 275 -28.66 -8.75 0.56
CA ILE A 275 -27.80 -9.84 0.11
C ILE A 275 -28.23 -11.11 0.84
N THR A 276 -28.61 -12.15 0.10
CA THR A 276 -29.22 -13.39 0.64
C THR A 276 -28.23 -14.53 0.79
N GLU A 277 -27.04 -14.35 0.24
CA GLU A 277 -25.92 -15.29 0.30
C GLU A 277 -25.46 -15.47 1.76
N GLU A 278 -25.21 -16.71 2.17
CA GLU A 278 -24.83 -17.03 3.54
C GLU A 278 -23.35 -16.71 3.84
N ASN A 279 -22.51 -16.85 2.81
CA ASN A 279 -21.07 -16.67 2.89
C ASN A 279 -20.65 -15.38 2.18
N VAL A 280 -20.96 -14.26 2.83
CA VAL A 280 -20.54 -12.95 2.35
C VAL A 280 -19.37 -12.44 3.18
N TYR A 281 -18.38 -11.88 2.51
CA TYR A 281 -17.22 -11.25 3.13
C TYR A 281 -17.02 -9.86 2.56
N LEU A 282 -16.54 -8.94 3.41
CA LEU A 282 -16.22 -7.58 3.01
C LEU A 282 -14.74 -7.35 3.22
N THR A 283 -14.08 -6.85 2.19
CA THR A 283 -12.80 -6.15 2.38
C THR A 283 -13.11 -4.69 2.60
N VAL A 284 -12.78 -4.20 3.79
CA VAL A 284 -12.93 -2.79 4.16
C VAL A 284 -11.57 -2.12 4.11
N SER A 285 -11.51 -0.93 3.52
CA SER A 285 -10.30 -0.12 3.45
C SER A 285 -10.48 1.27 4.05
N ILE A 286 -9.38 1.91 4.44
CA ILE A 286 -9.32 3.36 4.68
C ILE A 286 -8.78 4.06 3.42
N GLY A 287 -9.58 4.98 2.88
CA GLY A 287 -9.22 5.83 1.75
C GLY A 287 -8.33 7.01 2.13
N GLU A 288 -7.89 7.74 1.11
CA GLU A 288 -7.07 8.94 1.30
C GLU A 288 -7.83 10.08 2.02
N PRO A 289 -7.11 11.01 2.65
CA PRO A 289 -7.70 12.13 3.37
C PRO A 289 -8.51 13.00 2.43
N TYR A 290 -9.73 13.32 2.85
CA TYR A 290 -10.60 14.26 2.17
C TYR A 290 -11.34 15.10 3.21
N GLU A 291 -11.24 16.42 3.07
CA GLU A 291 -11.87 17.39 4.00
C GLU A 291 -11.53 17.15 5.48
N GLY A 292 -10.29 16.74 5.77
CA GLY A 292 -9.81 16.49 7.14
C GLY A 292 -10.18 15.14 7.74
N TYR A 293 -10.71 14.20 6.92
CA TYR A 293 -11.07 12.86 7.37
C TYR A 293 -10.53 11.78 6.43
N CYS A 294 -10.20 10.62 6.98
CA CYS A 294 -10.03 9.38 6.21
C CYS A 294 -11.33 8.58 6.25
N TYR A 295 -11.82 8.15 5.09
CA TYR A 295 -13.11 7.44 4.98
C TYR A 295 -12.91 5.93 4.95
N LYS A 296 -13.79 5.19 5.64
CA LYS A 296 -13.89 3.73 5.57
C LYS A 296 -14.77 3.34 4.39
N LEU A 297 -14.28 2.45 3.54
CA LEU A 297 -14.88 2.07 2.27
C LEU A 297 -15.01 0.55 2.20
N VAL A 298 -16.09 0.06 1.61
CA VAL A 298 -16.17 -1.36 1.22
C VAL A 298 -15.52 -1.48 -0.16
N ALA A 299 -14.29 -1.98 -0.17
CA ALA A 299 -13.46 -2.14 -1.35
C ALA A 299 -13.77 -3.42 -2.13
N ALA A 300 -14.35 -4.43 -1.48
CA ALA A 300 -14.88 -5.62 -2.14
C ALA A 300 -16.05 -6.22 -1.38
N ILE A 301 -16.97 -6.84 -2.13
CA ILE A 301 -18.01 -7.73 -1.57
C ILE A 301 -17.84 -9.09 -2.24
N ILE A 302 -17.45 -10.09 -1.46
CA ILE A 302 -17.17 -11.45 -1.94
C ILE A 302 -18.33 -12.35 -1.52
N VAL A 303 -18.99 -12.99 -2.50
CA VAL A 303 -20.16 -13.86 -2.34
C VAL A 303 -20.01 -15.16 -3.12
#